data_AF-A0A8J6KKA9-F1
#
_entry.id   AF-A0A8J6KKA9-F1
#
_cell.length_a   1.000
_cell.length_b   1.000
_cell.length_c   1.000
_cell.angle_alpha   90.00
_cell.angle_beta   90.00
_cell.angle_gamma   90.00
#
_symmetry.space_group_name_H-M   'P 1'
#
loop_
_entity.id
_entity.type
_entity.pdbx_description
1 polymer ?
#
loop_
_entity_poly.entity_id
_entity_poly.type
_entity_poly.pdbx_seq_one_letter_code
_entity_poly.pdbx_strand_id
1 'polypeptide(L)'
;MFKLEVPRIDLQEYHDTGAFYLVKFKRIPRGNPLSHFLEEEILSASKMLSKFREIIKEEVKEIKDSDICVEEEKPGSPAVTLLIRNPEEISVDIILALESKSSWPISTKEGLPIKNWLGTKMRTSLRRERLFKIDEIPFGTVEKGVSRTRSILFLPRENCHPSHVD
;
A
#
# COMPACT_ATOMS: atom_id res chain seq x y z
N MET A 1 5.12 8.77 3.00
CA MET A 1 4.08 7.72 3.11
C MET A 1 3.01 8.16 4.10
N PHE A 2 1.74 8.09 3.71
CA PHE A 2 0.60 8.36 4.59
C PHE A 2 -0.02 7.06 5.07
N LYS A 3 -0.13 6.92 6.39
CA LYS A 3 -0.67 5.72 7.03
C LYS A 3 -2.13 5.95 7.38
N LEU A 4 -2.97 4.99 7.03
CA LEU A 4 -4.38 4.96 7.39
C LEU A 4 -4.64 3.73 8.25
N GLU A 5 -4.95 3.94 9.53
CA GLU A 5 -5.29 2.83 10.42
C GLU A 5 -6.62 2.22 9.97
N VAL A 6 -6.61 0.90 9.74
CA VAL A 6 -7.80 0.16 9.32
C VAL A 6 -8.26 -0.81 10.40
N PRO A 7 -9.58 -1.12 10.45
CA PRO A 7 -10.11 -2.17 11.31
C PRO A 7 -9.49 -3.54 11.03
N ARG A 8 -9.93 -4.55 11.77
CA ARG A 8 -9.44 -5.93 11.58
C ARG A 8 -9.72 -6.40 10.15
N ILE A 9 -8.64 -6.59 9.40
CA ILE A 9 -8.66 -7.11 8.04
C ILE A 9 -8.39 -8.61 8.01
N ASP A 10 -8.90 -9.24 6.97
CA ASP A 10 -8.51 -10.56 6.49
C ASP A 10 -7.75 -10.38 5.18
N LEU A 11 -6.62 -11.09 5.08
CA LEU A 11 -5.74 -11.02 3.92
C LEU A 11 -5.87 -12.33 3.17
N GLN A 12 -6.42 -12.27 1.96
CA GLN A 12 -6.50 -13.40 1.05
C GLN A 12 -5.38 -13.26 0.01
N GLU A 13 -4.48 -14.24 -0.05
CA GLU A 13 -3.34 -14.19 -0.95
C GLU A 13 -3.78 -14.23 -2.42
N TYR A 14 -3.12 -13.43 -3.25
CA TYR A 14 -3.35 -13.37 -4.68
C TYR A 14 -2.28 -14.21 -5.40
N HIS A 15 -2.72 -15.31 -6.04
CA HIS A 15 -1.91 -16.23 -6.86
C HIS A 15 -0.61 -16.72 -6.19
N ASP A 16 -0.63 -17.04 -4.89
CA ASP A 16 0.51 -17.61 -4.15
C ASP A 16 1.83 -16.81 -4.29
N THR A 17 1.71 -15.49 -4.47
CA THR A 17 2.85 -14.60 -4.70
C THR A 17 3.63 -14.28 -3.42
N GLY A 18 3.06 -14.56 -2.24
CA GLY A 18 3.60 -14.19 -0.93
C GLY A 18 3.58 -12.69 -0.62
N ALA A 19 3.21 -11.86 -1.59
CA ALA A 19 3.36 -10.41 -1.54
C ALA A 19 2.07 -9.66 -1.88
N PHE A 20 1.22 -10.15 -2.78
CA PHE A 20 -0.02 -9.48 -3.15
C PHE A 20 -1.23 -10.12 -2.46
N TYR A 21 -2.13 -9.28 -1.94
CA TYR A 21 -3.29 -9.70 -1.17
C TYR A 21 -4.55 -8.95 -1.57
N LEU A 22 -5.68 -9.65 -1.56
CA LEU A 22 -6.99 -9.04 -1.50
C LEU A 22 -7.32 -8.76 -0.04
N VAL A 23 -7.73 -7.53 0.26
CA VAL A 23 -8.04 -7.09 1.63
C VAL A 23 -9.54 -7.13 1.84
N LYS A 24 -9.98 -7.90 2.83
CA LYS A 24 -11.37 -7.94 3.28
C LYS A 24 -11.46 -7.45 4.72
N PHE A 25 -12.60 -6.91 5.14
CA PHE A 25 -12.82 -6.61 6.55
C PHE A 25 -13.42 -7.82 7.26
N LYS A 26 -12.82 -8.26 8.39
CA LYS A 26 -13.43 -9.32 9.22
C LYS A 26 -14.74 -8.87 9.83
N ARG A 27 -14.81 -7.58 10.19
CA ARG A 27 -16.01 -6.88 10.65
C ARG A 27 -15.89 -5.43 10.21
N ILE A 28 -16.92 -4.91 9.56
CA ILE A 28 -16.99 -3.50 9.20
C ILE A 28 -17.66 -2.76 10.37
N PRO A 29 -16.94 -1.88 11.08
CA PRO A 29 -17.58 -1.02 12.09
C PRO A 29 -18.67 -0.17 11.42
N ARG A 30 -19.82 0.02 12.09
CA ARG A 30 -20.86 0.91 11.59
C ARG A 30 -20.28 2.32 11.39
N GLY A 31 -20.51 2.91 10.22
CA GLY A 31 -19.98 4.24 9.89
C GLY A 31 -18.50 4.27 9.51
N ASN A 32 -17.85 3.13 9.25
CA ASN A 32 -16.48 3.12 8.74
C ASN A 32 -16.41 3.82 7.37
N PRO A 33 -15.66 4.92 7.20
CA PRO A 33 -15.58 5.65 5.93
C PRO A 33 -15.02 4.80 4.78
N LEU A 34 -14.30 3.71 5.09
CA LEU A 34 -13.76 2.80 4.09
C LEU A 34 -14.83 1.92 3.41
N SER A 35 -16.07 1.91 3.92
CA SER A 35 -17.16 1.15 3.29
C SER A 35 -17.47 1.63 1.88
N HIS A 36 -17.23 2.91 1.57
CA HIS A 36 -17.44 3.47 0.23
C HIS A 36 -16.47 2.93 -0.83
N PHE A 37 -15.35 2.35 -0.39
CA PHE A 37 -14.33 1.79 -1.27
C PHE A 37 -14.44 0.26 -1.40
N LEU A 38 -15.51 -0.34 -0.88
CA LEU A 38 -15.75 -1.77 -1.02
C LEU A 38 -16.35 -2.10 -2.39
N GLU A 39 -15.86 -3.18 -2.97
CA GLU A 39 -16.44 -3.88 -4.12
C GLU A 39 -16.78 -5.27 -3.65
N GLU A 40 -18.09 -5.54 -3.49
CA GLU A 40 -18.60 -6.71 -2.78
C GLU A 40 -18.07 -6.73 -1.33
N GLU A 41 -17.07 -7.56 -1.05
CA GLU A 41 -16.43 -7.68 0.28
C GLU A 41 -14.96 -7.25 0.27
N ILE A 42 -14.43 -6.84 -0.89
CA ILE A 42 -13.01 -6.53 -1.09
C ILE A 42 -12.81 -5.02 -1.11
N LEU A 43 -11.78 -4.56 -0.40
CA LEU A 43 -11.36 -3.16 -0.41
C LEU A 43 -10.65 -2.85 -1.74
N SER A 44 -11.26 -1.99 -2.55
CA SER A 44 -10.75 -1.62 -3.87
C SER A 44 -9.61 -0.61 -3.74
N ALA A 45 -8.39 -1.06 -4.04
CA ALA A 45 -7.19 -0.24 -4.05
C ALA A 45 -7.36 1.02 -4.93
N SER A 46 -7.97 0.85 -6.10
CA SER A 46 -8.04 1.96 -7.05
C SER A 46 -9.13 2.97 -6.73
N LYS A 47 -10.27 2.57 -6.17
CA LYS A 47 -11.21 3.56 -5.64
C LYS A 47 -10.57 4.40 -4.53
N MET A 48 -9.77 3.76 -3.66
CA MET A 48 -9.02 4.46 -2.62
C MET A 48 -7.97 5.39 -3.21
N LEU A 49 -7.13 4.91 -4.12
CA LEU A 49 -6.05 5.70 -4.74
C LEU A 49 -6.60 6.87 -5.56
N SER A 50 -7.68 6.66 -6.32
CA SER A 50 -8.35 7.73 -7.07
C SER A 50 -8.87 8.81 -6.13
N LYS A 51 -9.58 8.45 -5.05
CA LYS A 51 -10.08 9.45 -4.09
C LYS A 51 -8.95 10.13 -3.32
N PHE A 52 -7.90 9.38 -2.98
CA PHE A 52 -6.71 9.91 -2.33
C PHE A 52 -6.02 10.97 -3.18
N ARG A 53 -5.83 10.68 -4.47
CA ARG A 53 -5.23 11.59 -5.46
C ARG A 53 -6.10 12.81 -5.72
N GLU A 54 -7.42 12.65 -5.74
CA GLU A 54 -8.39 13.75 -5.84
C GLU A 54 -8.23 14.72 -4.66
N ILE A 55 -8.25 14.21 -3.42
CA ILE A 55 -8.06 15.03 -2.20
C ILE A 55 -6.72 15.76 -2.24
N ILE A 56 -5.62 15.08 -2.57
CA ILE A 56 -4.30 15.73 -2.67
C ILE A 56 -4.32 16.85 -3.73
N LYS A 57 -4.94 16.63 -4.89
CA LYS A 57 -5.05 17.65 -5.93
C LYS A 57 -5.86 18.87 -5.48
N GLU A 58 -6.91 18.67 -4.70
CA GLU A 58 -7.72 19.76 -4.14
C GLU A 58 -6.91 20.55 -3.11
N GLU A 59 -6.29 19.88 -2.15
CA GLU A 59 -5.50 20.52 -1.10
C GLU A 59 -4.26 21.25 -1.66
N VAL A 60 -3.56 20.67 -2.63
CA VAL A 60 -2.38 21.30 -3.26
C VAL A 60 -2.76 22.60 -3.99
N LYS A 61 -3.96 22.70 -4.56
CA LYS A 61 -4.43 23.94 -5.20
C LYS A 61 -4.67 25.08 -4.21
N GLU A 62 -5.01 24.76 -2.96
CA GLU A 62 -5.25 25.75 -1.91
C GLU A 62 -3.95 26.27 -1.27
N ILE A 63 -2.83 25.58 -1.45
CA ILE A 63 -1.51 26.04 -0.99
C ILE A 63 -1.07 27.23 -1.85
N LYS A 64 -1.25 28.43 -1.30
CA LYS A 64 -0.73 29.67 -1.89
C LYS A 64 0.78 29.78 -1.62
N ASP A 65 1.50 30.44 -2.52
CA ASP A 65 2.93 30.79 -2.38
C ASP A 65 3.97 29.67 -2.60
N SER A 66 3.59 28.53 -3.18
CA SER A 66 4.54 27.48 -3.58
C SER A 66 4.20 26.92 -4.97
N ASP A 67 5.19 26.84 -5.87
CA ASP A 67 5.04 26.19 -7.18
C ASP A 67 5.05 24.67 -6.99
N ILE A 68 3.90 24.15 -6.57
CA ILE A 68 3.66 22.73 -6.29
C ILE A 68 2.56 22.25 -7.22
N CYS A 69 2.86 21.20 -7.99
CA CYS A 69 1.92 20.54 -8.87
C CYS A 69 1.84 19.05 -8.55
N VAL A 70 0.74 18.41 -8.91
CA VAL A 70 0.61 16.94 -8.86
C VAL A 70 0.89 16.39 -10.25
N GLU A 71 1.91 15.54 -10.40
CA GLU A 71 2.23 14.89 -11.68
C GLU A 71 1.06 14.03 -12.18
N GLU A 72 1.02 13.75 -13.49
CA GLU A 72 0.06 12.83 -14.10
C GLU A 72 0.14 11.41 -13.50
N GLU A 73 -0.96 10.67 -13.62
CA GLU A 73 -1.04 9.32 -13.06
C GLU A 73 -0.29 8.35 -13.96
N LYS A 74 0.70 7.67 -13.40
CA LYS A 74 1.45 6.62 -14.10
C LYS A 74 0.71 5.30 -13.89
N PRO A 75 0.28 4.59 -14.95
CA PRO A 75 -0.44 3.32 -14.80
C PRO A 75 0.34 2.29 -13.95
N GLY A 76 -0.32 1.69 -12.95
CA GLY A 76 0.32 0.74 -12.04
C GLY A 76 1.20 1.40 -10.96
N SER A 77 1.34 2.72 -10.95
CA SER A 77 2.03 3.43 -9.87
C SER A 77 1.09 3.66 -8.69
N PRO A 78 1.50 3.29 -7.47
CA PRO A 78 0.73 3.55 -6.25
C PRO A 78 0.89 4.99 -5.73
N ALA A 79 1.87 5.72 -6.27
CA ALA A 79 2.28 7.00 -5.75
C ALA A 79 1.48 8.15 -6.37
N VAL A 80 1.14 9.12 -5.53
CA VAL A 80 0.78 10.47 -5.97
C VAL A 80 2.04 11.31 -5.89
N THR A 81 2.69 11.53 -7.03
CA THR A 81 3.93 12.30 -7.11
C THR A 81 3.62 13.80 -7.13
N LEU A 82 4.16 14.54 -6.16
CA LEU A 82 4.19 15.99 -6.16
C LEU A 82 5.47 16.48 -6.84
N LEU A 83 5.36 17.57 -7.60
CA LEU A 83 6.48 18.29 -8.20
C LEU A 83 6.56 19.67 -7.56
N ILE A 84 7.64 19.95 -6.83
CA ILE A 84 7.91 21.21 -6.15
C ILE A 84 9.03 21.91 -6.92
N ARG A 85 8.82 23.15 -7.38
CA ARG A 85 9.75 23.82 -8.32
C ARG A 85 10.54 25.00 -7.73
N ASN A 86 10.47 25.22 -6.42
CA ASN A 86 11.15 26.34 -5.76
C ASN A 86 11.90 25.86 -4.49
N PRO A 87 13.24 26.04 -4.38
CA PRO A 87 14.16 26.71 -5.31
C PRO A 87 14.66 25.85 -6.48
N GLU A 88 14.62 24.51 -6.34
CA GLU A 88 14.98 23.54 -7.39
C GLU A 88 13.85 22.54 -7.55
N GLU A 89 13.81 21.86 -8.70
CA GLU A 89 12.79 20.85 -8.97
C GLU A 89 13.02 19.59 -8.12
N ILE A 90 12.04 19.29 -7.25
CA ILE A 90 12.03 18.12 -6.38
C ILE A 90 10.73 17.36 -6.62
N SER A 91 10.85 16.05 -6.86
CA SER A 91 9.71 15.13 -6.89
C SER A 91 9.54 14.43 -5.53
N VAL A 92 8.30 14.36 -5.05
CA VAL A 92 7.95 13.73 -3.78
C VAL A 92 6.82 12.74 -3.98
N ASP A 93 7.12 11.45 -3.77
CA ASP A 93 6.12 10.39 -3.85
C ASP A 93 5.32 10.23 -2.56
N ILE A 94 4.04 10.54 -2.64
CA ILE A 94 3.08 10.28 -1.56
C ILE A 94 2.40 8.94 -1.82
N ILE A 95 2.75 7.94 -1.00
CA ILE A 95 2.17 6.60 -1.06
C ILE A 95 1.20 6.40 0.11
N LEU A 96 -0.01 5.93 -0.19
CA LEU A 96 -1.01 5.52 0.80
C LEU A 96 -0.70 4.11 1.32
N ALA A 97 -0.76 3.95 2.64
CA ALA A 97 -0.43 2.71 3.33
C ALA A 97 -1.52 2.37 4.35
N LEU A 98 -2.00 1.12 4.35
CA LEU A 98 -2.94 0.65 5.35
C LEU A 98 -2.18 0.12 6.56
N GLU A 99 -2.46 0.66 7.73
CA GLU A 99 -1.90 0.17 8.98
C GLU A 99 -2.93 -0.71 9.68
N SER A 100 -2.63 -2.00 9.89
CA SER A 100 -3.48 -2.85 10.72
C SER A 100 -2.71 -3.57 11.80
N LYS A 101 -3.44 -3.82 12.89
CA LYS A 101 -2.95 -4.48 14.11
C LYS A 101 -2.86 -6.00 13.96
N SER A 102 -3.21 -6.55 12.79
CA SER A 102 -3.12 -7.98 12.51
C SER A 102 -1.67 -8.46 12.50
N SER A 103 -1.48 -9.76 12.78
CA SER A 103 -0.19 -10.41 12.58
C SER A 103 0.24 -10.35 11.12
N TRP A 104 1.55 -10.38 10.88
CA TRP A 104 2.07 -10.50 9.53
C TRP A 104 1.57 -11.80 8.85
N PRO A 105 1.37 -11.81 7.51
CA PRO A 105 0.95 -12.96 6.72
C PRO A 105 1.86 -14.15 6.91
N ILE A 106 1.29 -15.34 6.69
CA ILE A 106 2.00 -16.60 6.85
C ILE A 106 3.18 -16.74 5.87
N SER A 107 3.08 -16.13 4.68
CA SER A 107 4.16 -16.06 3.69
C SER A 107 5.45 -15.47 4.27
N THR A 108 5.34 -14.51 5.19
CA THR A 108 6.49 -13.84 5.82
C THR A 108 7.07 -14.59 7.01
N LYS A 109 6.56 -15.79 7.34
CA LYS A 109 6.92 -16.50 8.58
C LYS A 109 8.41 -16.80 8.69
N GLU A 110 9.03 -17.25 7.62
CA GLU A 110 10.47 -17.51 7.52
C GLU A 110 11.27 -16.29 7.02
N GLY A 111 10.57 -15.20 6.68
CA GLY A 111 11.19 -13.92 6.32
C GLY A 111 11.90 -13.22 7.50
N LEU A 112 12.58 -12.12 7.16
CA LEU A 112 13.41 -11.32 8.07
C LEU A 112 14.50 -12.18 8.77
N PRO A 113 15.53 -12.66 8.03
CA PRO A 113 16.54 -13.61 8.51
C PRO A 113 17.64 -12.95 9.38
N ILE A 114 17.26 -12.02 10.26
CA ILE A 114 18.20 -11.24 11.09
C ILE A 114 18.55 -11.90 12.42
N LYS A 115 18.16 -13.18 12.64
CA LYS A 115 18.32 -13.88 13.93
C LYS A 115 19.78 -13.91 14.40
N ASN A 116 20.71 -14.14 13.47
CA ASN A 116 22.14 -14.23 13.76
C ASN A 116 22.83 -12.85 13.74
N TRP A 117 22.14 -11.79 13.27
CA TRP A 117 22.70 -10.44 13.17
C TRP A 117 22.21 -9.52 14.29
N LEU A 118 20.89 -9.31 14.39
CA LEU A 118 20.25 -8.44 15.38
C LEU A 118 19.59 -9.22 16.54
N GLY A 119 19.66 -10.54 16.48
CA GLY A 119 19.07 -11.40 17.50
C GLY A 119 17.59 -11.69 17.31
N THR A 120 17.14 -12.77 17.93
CA THR A 120 15.75 -13.23 17.90
C THR A 120 14.77 -12.25 18.56
N LYS A 121 15.20 -11.56 19.63
CA LYS A 121 14.40 -10.54 20.33
C LYS A 121 14.02 -9.38 19.41
N MET A 122 15.00 -8.84 18.66
CA MET A 122 14.76 -7.74 17.74
C MET A 122 13.82 -8.16 16.61
N ARG A 123 14.04 -9.35 16.03
CA ARG A 123 13.13 -9.93 15.03
C ARG A 123 11.69 -10.02 15.53
N THR A 124 11.48 -10.50 16.76
CA THR A 124 10.14 -10.60 17.35
C THR A 124 9.52 -9.23 17.59
N SER A 125 10.31 -8.22 17.98
CA SER A 125 9.82 -6.84 18.14
C SER A 125 9.36 -6.24 16.81
N LEU A 126 10.20 -6.32 15.78
CA LEU A 126 9.89 -5.78 14.44
C LEU A 126 8.64 -6.43 13.84
N ARG A 127 8.47 -7.75 14.01
CA ARG A 127 7.27 -8.46 13.52
C ARG A 127 5.98 -8.15 14.25
N ARG A 128 6.04 -7.41 15.37
CA ARG A 128 4.85 -6.88 16.07
C ARG A 128 4.48 -5.48 15.58
N GLU A 129 5.31 -4.84 14.77
CA GLU A 129 4.99 -3.57 14.12
C GLU A 129 3.92 -3.76 13.03
N ARG A 130 3.18 -2.67 12.76
CA ARG A 130 1.88 -2.66 12.08
C ARG A 130 1.98 -1.83 10.80
N LEU A 131 2.19 -2.41 9.62
CA LEU A 131 2.31 -1.61 8.40
C LEU A 131 2.09 -2.44 7.14
N PHE A 132 1.17 -2.00 6.27
CA PHE A 132 0.91 -2.53 4.92
C PHE A 132 0.89 -1.38 3.92
N LYS A 133 1.16 -1.65 2.64
CA LYS A 133 1.13 -0.64 1.57
C LYS A 133 -0.05 -0.91 0.64
N ILE A 134 -0.45 0.08 -0.14
CA ILE A 134 -1.41 -0.12 -1.23
C ILE A 134 -0.63 0.03 -2.52
N ASP A 135 -0.65 -1.01 -3.34
CA ASP A 135 -0.11 -0.92 -4.70
C ASP A 135 -1.12 -1.37 -5.75
N GLU A 136 -0.97 -0.85 -6.96
CA GLU A 136 -1.71 -1.28 -8.13
C GLU A 136 -0.86 -2.27 -8.93
N ILE A 137 -1.37 -3.48 -9.19
CA ILE A 137 -0.68 -4.43 -10.06
C ILE A 137 -0.93 -4.04 -11.52
N PRO A 138 0.10 -3.97 -12.39
CA PRO A 138 -0.12 -3.87 -13.82
C PRO A 138 -0.75 -5.15 -14.37
N PHE A 139 -1.75 -5.00 -15.23
CA PHE A 139 -2.45 -6.08 -15.91
C PHE A 139 -1.49 -7.11 -16.54
N GLY A 140 -1.58 -8.37 -16.08
CA GLY A 140 -1.26 -9.54 -16.89
C GLY A 140 -2.55 -10.05 -17.52
N THR A 141 -2.53 -10.35 -18.82
CA THR A 141 -3.67 -10.82 -19.63
C THR A 141 -4.53 -11.85 -18.91
N VAL A 142 -5.72 -11.46 -18.46
CA VAL A 142 -6.75 -12.42 -18.01
C VAL A 142 -7.68 -12.69 -19.18
N GLU A 143 -7.62 -13.91 -19.69
CA GLU A 143 -8.64 -14.46 -20.56
C GLU A 143 -10.02 -14.27 -19.91
N LYS A 144 -10.88 -13.56 -20.63
CA LYS A 144 -12.35 -13.49 -20.53
C LYS A 144 -12.96 -13.84 -19.16
N GLY A 145 -13.38 -12.80 -18.43
CA GLY A 145 -14.63 -12.87 -17.67
C GLY A 145 -14.61 -12.53 -16.19
N VAL A 146 -13.47 -12.14 -15.59
CA VAL A 146 -13.44 -11.75 -14.17
C VAL A 146 -13.29 -10.24 -14.03
N SER A 147 -14.25 -9.64 -13.32
CA SER A 147 -14.35 -8.22 -13.02
C SER A 147 -13.06 -7.66 -12.41
N ARG A 148 -12.77 -6.40 -12.73
CA ARG A 148 -11.54 -5.61 -12.47
C ARG A 148 -11.16 -5.48 -10.98
N THR A 149 -10.85 -6.58 -10.31
CA THR A 149 -10.53 -6.55 -8.89
C THR A 149 -9.03 -6.39 -8.71
N ARG A 150 -8.63 -5.19 -8.27
CA ARG A 150 -7.23 -4.76 -8.14
C ARG A 150 -6.73 -5.09 -6.73
N SER A 151 -5.59 -5.76 -6.63
CA SER A 151 -5.01 -6.27 -5.37
C SER A 151 -4.25 -5.19 -4.61
N ILE A 152 -3.92 -5.43 -3.34
CA ILE A 152 -3.14 -4.57 -2.45
C ILE A 152 -1.80 -5.28 -2.15
N LEU A 153 -0.66 -4.62 -2.37
CA LEU A 153 0.64 -5.20 -2.06
C LEU A 153 0.97 -5.10 -0.56
N PHE A 154 1.27 -6.26 0.00
CA PHE A 154 1.86 -6.39 1.32
C PHE A 154 3.38 -6.36 1.21
N LEU A 155 4.00 -5.25 1.62
CA LEU A 155 5.43 -5.22 1.86
C LEU A 155 5.71 -5.26 3.37
N PRO A 156 6.33 -6.34 3.90
CA PRO A 156 7.05 -6.21 5.15
C PRO A 156 8.14 -5.14 4.98
N ARG A 157 8.42 -4.39 6.05
CA ARG A 157 9.17 -3.13 5.98
C ARG A 157 10.58 -3.22 5.37
N GLU A 158 11.12 -4.41 5.08
CA GLU A 158 12.42 -4.58 4.42
C GLU A 158 12.42 -5.81 3.49
N ASN A 159 12.09 -5.61 2.21
CA ASN A 159 12.60 -6.45 1.12
C ASN A 159 13.86 -5.76 0.56
N CYS A 160 14.96 -5.82 1.31
CA CYS A 160 16.28 -5.66 0.72
C CYS A 160 16.68 -7.02 0.17
N HIS A 161 16.47 -7.23 -1.14
CA HIS A 161 17.15 -8.32 -1.84
C HIS A 161 18.65 -8.07 -1.77
N PRO A 162 19.48 -9.02 -1.28
CA PRO A 162 20.89 -8.99 -1.59
C PRO A 162 21.01 -9.41 -3.06
N SER A 163 21.39 -8.48 -3.93
CA SER A 163 21.94 -8.79 -5.23
C SER A 163 23.07 -9.80 -5.03
N HIS A 164 22.89 -11.02 -5.55
CA HIS A 164 23.99 -11.94 -5.75
C HIS A 164 24.96 -11.28 -6.73
N VAL A 165 26.17 -11.03 -6.26
CA VAL A 165 27.34 -10.78 -7.09
C VAL A 165 28.08 -12.12 -7.11
N ASP A 166 28.02 -12.79 -8.25
CA ASP A 166 29.03 -13.78 -8.65
C ASP A 166 30.23 -13.05 -9.28
#